data_AF-A0A8D8BLF2-F1
#
_entry.id   AF-A0A8D8BLF2-F1
#
_cell.length_a   1.000
_cell.length_b   1.000
_cell.length_c   1.000
_cell.angle_alpha   90.00
_cell.angle_beta   90.00
_cell.angle_gamma   90.00
#
_symmetry.space_group_name_H-M   'P 1'
#
loop_
_entity.id
_entity.type
_entity.pdbx_description
1 polymer ?
#
loop_
_entity_poly.entity_id
_entity_poly.type
_entity_poly.pdbx_seq_one_letter_code
_entity_poly.pdbx_strand_id
1 'polypeptide(L)'
;NALLEFLLDGTPQVREQLLDSRKDVDRQLKMVCEAFIKDATRQLVGPILNFIETAQNHLKQTATAPAPTPQQGMALRMAAFAAPQQISSIIQESIRAIKTKLGPLQRSMQLYLANKDTEF
;
A
#
# COMPACT_ATOMS: atom_id res chain seq x y z
N ASN A 1 25.79 50.10 19.63
CA ASN A 1 26.42 49.86 20.95
C ASN A 1 26.54 48.34 21.07
N ALA A 2 27.52 47.76 20.37
CA ALA A 2 27.46 46.36 19.92
C ALA A 2 27.52 45.33 21.07
N LEU A 3 28.20 45.68 22.17
CA LEU A 3 28.23 44.84 23.37
C LEU A 3 26.89 44.88 24.14
N LEU A 4 26.14 45.98 24.07
CA LEU A 4 24.83 46.09 24.71
C LEU A 4 23.76 45.30 23.93
N GLU A 5 23.77 45.37 22.60
CA GLU A 5 22.92 44.53 21.75
C GLU A 5 23.25 43.05 21.91
N PHE A 6 24.52 42.67 22.03
CA PHE A 6 24.90 41.29 22.33
C PHE A 6 24.43 40.83 23.72
N LEU A 7 24.41 41.69 24.74
CA LEU A 7 23.90 41.33 26.07
C LEU A 7 22.36 41.29 26.13
N LEU A 8 21.67 42.06 25.29
CA LEU A 8 20.21 42.08 25.20
C LEU A 8 19.66 40.95 24.31
N ASP A 9 20.27 40.70 23.15
CA ASP A 9 19.82 39.72 22.15
C ASP A 9 20.68 38.44 22.07
N GLY A 10 21.83 38.39 22.75
CA GLY A 10 22.76 37.24 22.70
C GLY A 10 22.46 36.14 23.71
N THR A 11 21.43 36.29 24.54
CA THR A 11 20.97 35.22 25.42
C THR A 11 20.19 34.19 24.58
N PRO A 12 20.70 32.97 24.36
CA PRO A 12 20.00 31.97 23.56
C PRO A 12 18.63 31.69 24.20
N GLN A 13 17.56 32.10 23.53
CA GLN A 13 16.21 31.74 23.97
C GLN A 13 16.00 30.26 23.72
N VAL A 14 16.01 29.48 24.80
CA VAL A 14 15.63 28.07 24.77
C VAL A 14 14.14 28.02 24.41
N ARG A 15 13.85 27.69 23.15
CA ARG A 15 12.49 27.37 22.71
C ARG A 15 12.23 25.90 22.98
N GLU A 16 11.46 25.60 24.02
CA GLU A 16 10.95 24.27 24.24
C GLU A 16 9.89 23.95 23.17
N GLN A 17 10.23 23.09 22.22
CA GLN A 17 9.22 22.43 21.38
C GLN A 17 8.66 21.26 22.19
N LEU A 18 7.44 21.45 22.72
CA LEU A 18 6.64 20.34 23.23
C LEU A 18 6.20 19.47 22.05
N LEU A 19 7.01 18.46 21.76
CA LEU A 19 6.73 17.47 20.73
C LEU A 19 5.75 16.46 21.33
N ASP A 20 4.52 16.43 20.79
CA ASP A 20 3.49 15.50 21.22
C ASP A 20 3.86 14.09 20.74
N SER A 21 4.70 13.44 21.53
CA SER A 21 5.25 12.11 21.23
C SER A 21 4.14 11.08 21.08
N ARG A 22 3.01 11.26 21.77
CA ARG A 22 1.84 10.39 21.63
C ARG A 22 1.23 10.56 20.23
N LYS A 23 0.97 11.79 19.82
CA LYS A 23 0.40 12.09 18.50
C LYS A 23 1.31 11.61 17.36
N ASP A 24 2.62 11.74 17.51
CA ASP A 24 3.56 11.28 16.49
C ASP A 24 3.66 9.76 16.42
N VAL A 25 3.62 9.07 17.58
CA VAL A 25 3.52 7.60 17.63
C VAL A 25 2.22 7.12 16.98
N ASP A 26 1.08 7.73 17.30
CA ASP A 26 -0.22 7.36 16.71
C ASP A 26 -0.21 7.55 15.18
N ARG A 27 0.38 8.64 14.71
CA ARG A 27 0.55 8.91 13.28
C ARG A 27 1.42 7.84 12.63
N GLN A 28 2.54 7.48 13.24
CA GLN A 28 3.45 6.48 12.70
C GLN A 28 2.81 5.09 12.70
N LEU A 29 2.09 4.73 13.76
CA LEU A 29 1.36 3.46 13.86
C LEU A 29 0.34 3.35 12.73
N LYS A 30 -0.47 4.40 12.50
CA LYS A 30 -1.42 4.42 11.39
C LYS A 30 -0.72 4.22 10.04
N MET A 31 0.36 4.94 9.77
CA MET A 31 1.11 4.81 8.51
C MET A 31 1.66 3.39 8.32
N VAL A 32 2.23 2.79 9.37
CA VAL A 32 2.80 1.44 9.32
C VAL A 32 1.70 0.40 9.12
N CYS A 33 0.55 0.54 9.80
CA CYS A 33 -0.61 -0.34 9.60
C CYS A 33 -1.12 -0.29 8.16
N GLU A 34 -1.28 0.90 7.59
CA GLU A 34 -1.69 1.07 6.19
C GLU A 34 -0.67 0.46 5.22
N ALA A 35 0.63 0.67 5.46
CA ALA A 35 1.71 0.10 4.67
C ALA A 35 1.72 -1.43 4.75
N PHE A 36 1.57 -2.00 5.95
CA PHE A 36 1.51 -3.43 6.19
C PHE A 36 0.32 -4.08 5.47
N ILE A 37 -0.88 -3.51 5.58
CA ILE A 37 -2.06 -4.02 4.89
C ILE A 37 -1.86 -4.01 3.38
N LYS A 38 -1.32 -2.91 2.83
CA LYS A 38 -1.04 -2.79 1.40
C LYS A 38 -0.03 -3.83 0.94
N ASP A 39 1.05 -4.02 1.70
CA ASP A 39 2.10 -4.97 1.37
C ASP A 39 1.61 -6.43 1.49
N ALA A 40 0.95 -6.79 2.59
CA ALA A 40 0.35 -8.10 2.78
C ALA A 40 -0.65 -8.44 1.66
N THR A 41 -1.48 -7.48 1.27
CA THR A 41 -2.42 -7.65 0.15
C THR A 41 -1.67 -7.93 -1.17
N ARG A 42 -0.61 -7.17 -1.46
CA ARG A 42 0.21 -7.41 -2.66
C ARG A 42 0.94 -8.75 -2.61
N GLN A 43 1.44 -9.17 -1.45
CA GLN A 43 2.08 -10.48 -1.30
C GLN A 43 1.11 -11.64 -1.54
N LEU A 44 -0.16 -11.50 -1.12
CA LEU A 44 -1.15 -12.57 -1.20
C LEU A 44 -1.82 -12.66 -2.58
N VAL A 45 -2.18 -11.51 -3.17
CA VAL A 45 -3.01 -11.45 -4.38
C VAL A 45 -2.46 -10.49 -5.45
N GLY A 46 -1.17 -10.14 -5.38
CA GLY A 46 -0.49 -9.26 -6.34
C GLY A 46 -0.70 -9.62 -7.81
N PRO A 47 -0.59 -10.90 -8.23
CA PRO A 47 -0.86 -11.30 -9.61
C PRO A 47 -2.28 -10.93 -10.08
N ILE A 48 -3.29 -11.08 -9.20
CA ILE A 48 -4.67 -10.71 -9.50
C ILE A 48 -4.81 -9.19 -9.62
N LEU A 49 -4.19 -8.41 -8.73
CA LEU A 49 -4.24 -6.94 -8.78
C LEU A 49 -3.64 -6.41 -10.08
N ASN A 50 -2.48 -6.92 -10.48
CA ASN A 50 -1.81 -6.53 -11.72
C ASN A 50 -2.65 -6.89 -12.96
N PHE A 51 -3.31 -8.05 -12.94
CA PHE A 51 -4.24 -8.44 -13.99
C PHE A 51 -5.42 -7.48 -14.10
N ILE A 52 -6.06 -7.13 -12.97
CA ILE A 52 -7.19 -6.20 -12.94
C ILE A 52 -6.78 -4.83 -13.48
N GLU A 53 -5.63 -4.30 -13.08
CA GLU A 53 -5.09 -3.03 -13.58
C GLU A 53 -4.88 -3.07 -15.10
N THR A 54 -4.26 -4.15 -15.60
CA THR A 54 -4.03 -4.36 -17.04
C THR A 54 -5.35 -4.46 -17.80
N ALA A 55 -6.32 -5.21 -17.27
CA ALA A 55 -7.64 -5.37 -17.85
C ALA A 55 -8.42 -4.04 -17.91
N GLN A 56 -8.37 -3.25 -16.85
CA GLN A 56 -9.00 -1.93 -16.81
C GLN A 56 -8.38 -0.96 -17.82
N ASN A 57 -7.04 -0.95 -17.92
CA ASN A 57 -6.34 -0.11 -18.90
C ASN A 57 -6.67 -0.51 -20.33
N HIS A 58 -6.72 -1.80 -20.62
CA HIS A 58 -7.13 -2.33 -21.93
C HIS A 58 -8.57 -1.92 -22.26
N LEU A 59 -9.50 -2.06 -21.31
CA LEU A 59 -10.89 -1.65 -21.51
C LEU A 59 -11.02 -0.15 -21.80
N LYS A 60 -10.30 0.70 -21.05
CA LYS A 60 -10.29 2.17 -21.28
C LYS A 60 -9.79 2.51 -22.68
N GLN A 61 -8.71 1.88 -23.14
CA GLN A 61 -8.17 2.10 -24.50
C GLN A 61 -9.18 1.68 -25.59
N THR A 62 -9.86 0.55 -25.41
CA THR A 62 -10.88 0.09 -26.37
C THR A 62 -12.15 0.96 -26.38
N ALA A 63 -12.46 1.63 -25.27
CA ALA A 63 -13.60 2.55 -25.17
C ALA A 63 -13.34 3.89 -25.89
N THR A 64 -12.07 4.32 -26.00
CA THR A 64 -11.68 5.56 -26.68
C THR A 64 -11.53 5.44 -28.21
N ALA A 65 -11.75 4.25 -28.78
CA ALA A 65 -11.66 4.05 -30.22
C ALA A 65 -12.85 4.72 -30.96
N PRO A 66 -12.62 5.35 -32.13
CA PRO A 66 -13.58 6.25 -32.79
C PRO A 66 -14.85 5.59 -33.36
N ALA A 67 -15.04 4.27 -33.20
CA ALA A 67 -16.25 3.58 -33.61
C ALA A 67 -16.66 2.52 -32.55
N PRO A 68 -17.92 2.54 -32.05
CA PRO A 68 -18.43 1.48 -31.19
C PRO A 68 -18.66 0.23 -32.04
N THR A 69 -17.62 -0.60 -32.16
CA THR A 69 -17.77 -1.93 -32.74
C THR A 69 -18.44 -2.85 -31.72
N PRO A 70 -19.25 -3.85 -32.15
CA PRO A 70 -19.85 -4.88 -31.27
C PRO A 70 -18.81 -5.70 -30.48
N GLN A 71 -17.52 -5.45 -30.70
CA GLN A 71 -16.38 -6.07 -30.06
C GLN A 71 -16.06 -5.48 -28.68
N GLN A 72 -16.67 -4.35 -28.26
CA GLN A 72 -16.42 -3.77 -26.93
C GLN A 72 -16.75 -4.75 -25.78
N GLY A 73 -17.79 -5.58 -25.93
CA GLY A 73 -18.12 -6.65 -24.97
C GLY A 73 -17.19 -7.88 -25.04
N MET A 74 -16.37 -8.00 -26.10
CA MET A 74 -15.42 -9.10 -26.31
C MET A 74 -13.96 -8.66 -26.20
N ALA A 75 -13.68 -7.39 -25.89
CA ALA A 75 -12.34 -6.82 -25.83
C ALA A 75 -11.39 -7.63 -24.94
N LEU A 76 -11.84 -8.07 -23.77
CA LEU A 76 -11.04 -8.92 -22.89
C LEU A 76 -10.87 -10.34 -23.42
N ARG A 77 -11.88 -10.91 -24.09
CA ARG A 77 -11.78 -12.28 -24.65
C ARG A 77 -10.80 -12.36 -25.82
N MET A 78 -10.60 -11.25 -26.52
CA MET A 78 -9.64 -11.14 -27.63
C MET A 78 -8.22 -10.81 -27.15
N ALA A 79 -8.05 -10.37 -25.91
CA ALA A 79 -6.75 -9.99 -25.39
C ALA A 79 -5.92 -11.22 -24.99
N ALA A 80 -4.71 -11.35 -25.56
CA ALA A 80 -3.83 -12.49 -25.32
C ALA A 80 -3.47 -12.70 -23.83
N PHE A 81 -3.34 -11.61 -23.06
CA PHE A 81 -3.05 -11.67 -21.61
C PHE A 81 -4.22 -12.23 -20.79
N ALA A 82 -5.44 -12.20 -21.32
CA ALA A 82 -6.66 -12.67 -20.67
C ALA A 82 -7.13 -14.03 -21.21
N ALA A 83 -6.25 -14.75 -21.92
CA ALA A 83 -6.51 -16.12 -22.32
C ALA A 83 -6.80 -17.00 -21.07
N PRO A 84 -7.72 -17.98 -21.15
CA PRO A 84 -8.10 -18.80 -19.99
C PRO A 84 -6.92 -19.47 -19.28
N GLN A 85 -5.90 -19.89 -20.03
CA GLN A 85 -4.68 -20.49 -19.49
C GLN A 85 -3.87 -19.50 -18.65
N GLN A 86 -3.77 -18.24 -19.08
CA GLN A 86 -3.07 -17.18 -18.34
C GLN A 86 -3.81 -16.85 -17.04
N ILE A 87 -5.14 -16.72 -17.10
CA ILE A 87 -5.97 -16.48 -15.91
C ILE A 87 -5.83 -17.64 -14.91
N SER A 88 -5.84 -18.89 -15.39
CA SER A 88 -5.63 -20.07 -14.56
C SER A 88 -4.27 -20.03 -13.86
N SER A 89 -3.21 -19.69 -14.57
CA SER A 89 -1.86 -19.53 -14.00
C SER A 89 -1.83 -18.46 -12.90
N ILE A 90 -2.42 -17.29 -13.15
CA ILE A 90 -2.51 -16.18 -12.17
C ILE A 90 -3.24 -16.61 -10.90
N ILE A 91 -4.35 -17.35 -11.04
CA ILE A 91 -5.13 -17.88 -9.90
C ILE A 91 -4.30 -18.90 -9.12
N GLN A 92 -3.66 -19.86 -9.80
CA GLN A 92 -2.84 -20.88 -9.15
C GLN A 92 -1.66 -20.28 -8.39
N GLU A 93 -1.00 -19.28 -8.97
CA GLU A 93 0.07 -18.52 -8.31
C GLU A 93 -0.44 -17.80 -7.07
N SER A 94 -1.60 -17.12 -7.16
CA SER A 94 -2.20 -16.41 -6.03
C SER A 94 -2.61 -17.38 -4.91
N ILE A 95 -3.17 -18.55 -5.24
CA ILE A 95 -3.48 -19.60 -4.25
C ILE A 95 -2.21 -20.09 -3.56
N ARG A 96 -1.12 -20.29 -4.31
CA ARG A 96 0.18 -20.66 -3.76
C ARG A 96 0.73 -19.57 -2.83
N ALA A 97 0.65 -18.31 -3.24
CA ALA A 97 1.06 -17.17 -2.44
C ALA A 97 0.28 -17.11 -1.12
N ILE A 98 -1.04 -17.25 -1.15
CA ILE A 98 -1.88 -17.31 0.05
C ILE A 98 -1.43 -18.43 0.98
N LYS A 99 -1.30 -19.66 0.47
CA LYS A 99 -0.90 -20.82 1.27
C LYS A 99 0.48 -20.68 1.92
N THR A 100 1.41 -20.01 1.25
CA THR A 100 2.81 -19.90 1.70
C THR A 100 3.08 -18.65 2.55
N LYS A 101 2.37 -17.55 2.30
CA LYS A 101 2.64 -16.24 2.92
C LYS A 101 1.69 -15.90 4.07
N LEU A 102 0.48 -16.46 4.10
CA LEU A 102 -0.51 -16.13 5.14
C LEU A 102 -0.01 -16.48 6.55
N GLY A 103 0.57 -17.67 6.75
CA GLY A 103 1.08 -18.11 8.04
C GLY A 103 2.18 -17.18 8.60
N PRO A 104 3.25 -16.87 7.84
CA PRO A 104 4.25 -15.89 8.24
C PRO A 104 3.68 -14.51 8.57
N LEU A 105 2.74 -14.00 7.75
CA LEU A 105 2.07 -12.72 8.01
C LEU A 105 1.31 -12.75 9.35
N GLN A 106 0.52 -13.80 9.61
CA GLN A 106 -0.19 -13.95 10.89
C GLN A 106 0.76 -13.97 12.09
N ARG A 107 1.89 -14.67 12.00
CA ARG A 107 2.90 -14.70 13.09
C ARG A 107 3.51 -13.33 13.34
N SER A 108 3.78 -12.55 12.29
CA SER A 108 4.30 -11.19 12.46
C SER A 108 3.31 -10.28 13.21
N MET A 109 2.00 -10.47 13.00
CA MET A 109 0.97 -9.73 13.74
C MET A 109 0.83 -10.20 15.20
N GLN A 110 1.05 -11.49 15.48
CA GLN A 110 0.98 -12.03 16.84
C GLN A 110 1.97 -11.36 17.80
N LEU A 111 3.14 -10.93 17.32
CA LEU A 111 4.11 -10.20 18.15
C LEU A 111 3.57 -8.84 18.66
N TYR A 112 2.65 -8.23 17.91
CA TYR A 112 2.00 -6.97 18.28
C TYR A 112 0.64 -7.17 18.97
N LEU A 113 -0.06 -8.27 18.66
CA LEU A 113 -1.39 -8.57 19.22
C LEU A 113 -1.37 -9.39 20.52
N ALA A 114 -0.31 -10.15 20.78
CA ALA A 114 -0.19 -11.00 21.97
C ALA A 114 0.73 -10.40 23.05
N ASN A 115 1.31 -9.22 22.79
CA ASN A 115 2.18 -8.56 23.74
C ASN A 115 1.38 -7.55 24.55
N LYS A 116 1.14 -7.86 25.83
CA LYS A 116 0.42 -6.97 26.78
C LYS A 116 1.04 -5.58 26.89
N ASP A 117 2.33 -5.46 26.63
CA ASP A 117 3.04 -4.18 26.68
C ASP A 117 2.71 -3.27 25.47
N THR A 118 2.09 -3.82 24.41
CA THR A 118 1.66 -3.08 23.21
C THR A 118 0.14 -2.97 23.07
N GLU A 119 -0.63 -3.42 24.07
CA GLU A 119 -2.10 -3.40 24.09
C GLU A 119 -2.69 -2.05 24.57
N PHE A 120 -1.87 -1.02 24.82
CA PHE A 120 -2.27 0.28 25.40
C PHE A 120 -2.36 1.41 24.37
#